data_AF-A0A2V5LYU1-F1
#
_entry.id   AF-A0A2V5LYU1-F1
#
_cell.length_a   1.000
_cell.length_b   1.000
_cell.length_c   1.000
_cell.angle_alpha   90.00
_cell.angle_beta   90.00
_cell.angle_gamma   90.00
#
_symmetry.space_group_name_H-M   'P 1'
#
loop_
_entity.id
_entity.type
_entity.pdbx_description
1 polymer ?
#
loop_
_entity_poly.entity_id
_entity_poly.type
_entity_poly.pdbx_seq_one_letter_code
_entity_poly.pdbx_strand_id
1 'polypeptide(L)'
;FVGDTGYQFLLSLNPLINFFRRRFGLGYWSLSAYVKQRVKDAVSFIGKFEAAVVKYAQRYRVEAVLCGHIHSVSIREFGEVSYYNCGDWVETCSALVEHFDGRIEIVCKPGAGTLVPNARSAPVAGPFA
;
A
#
# COMPACT_ATOMS: atom_id res chain seq x y z
N PHE A 1 4.02 -16.00 -1.88
CA PHE A 1 3.78 -17.30 -1.23
C PHE A 1 2.57 -17.29 -0.29
N VAL A 2 2.39 -16.29 0.60
CA VAL A 2 1.21 -16.21 1.51
C VAL A 2 -0.15 -16.14 0.78
N GLY A 3 -0.20 -15.43 -0.36
CA GLY A 3 -1.45 -15.28 -1.12
C GLY A 3 -2.03 -16.57 -1.70
N ASP A 4 -1.19 -17.55 -2.04
CA ASP A 4 -1.62 -18.81 -2.64
C ASP A 4 -2.16 -19.78 -1.58
N THR A 5 -1.52 -19.80 -0.40
CA THR A 5 -2.01 -20.54 0.78
C THR A 5 -3.35 -20.02 1.29
N GLY A 6 -3.51 -18.69 1.36
CA GLY A 6 -4.80 -18.07 1.73
C GLY A 6 -5.90 -18.36 0.70
N TYR A 7 -5.57 -18.39 -0.58
CA TYR A 7 -6.52 -18.73 -1.65
C TYR A 7 -7.02 -20.18 -1.54
N GLN A 8 -6.12 -21.13 -1.28
CA GLN A 8 -6.47 -22.54 -1.04
C GLN A 8 -7.34 -22.72 0.21
N PHE A 9 -7.05 -22.00 1.30
CA PHE A 9 -7.88 -22.01 2.51
C PHE A 9 -9.29 -21.43 2.26
N LEU A 10 -9.39 -20.34 1.51
CA LEU A 10 -10.70 -19.76 1.16
C LEU A 10 -11.52 -20.69 0.25
N LEU A 11 -10.85 -21.42 -0.64
CA LEU A 11 -11.49 -22.44 -1.48
C LEU A 11 -12.01 -23.62 -0.65
N SER A 12 -11.27 -24.05 0.39
CA SER A 12 -11.71 -25.16 1.24
C SER A 12 -12.90 -24.80 2.15
N LEU A 13 -13.11 -23.51 2.46
CA LEU A 13 -14.28 -23.02 3.18
C LEU A 13 -15.53 -22.86 2.31
N ASN A 14 -15.38 -22.80 0.98
CA ASN A 14 -16.48 -22.58 0.05
C ASN A 14 -17.59 -23.65 0.10
N PRO A 15 -17.29 -24.97 0.21
CA PRO A 15 -18.31 -26.00 0.38
C PRO A 15 -19.05 -25.90 1.72
N LEU A 16 -18.35 -25.57 2.80
CA LEU A 16 -18.92 -25.42 4.14
C LEU A 16 -19.93 -24.27 4.17
N ILE A 17 -19.57 -23.12 3.61
CA ILE A 17 -20.45 -21.95 3.54
C ILE A 17 -21.65 -22.24 2.64
N ASN A 18 -21.45 -22.89 1.50
CA ASN A 18 -22.57 -23.27 0.63
C ASN A 18 -23.48 -24.33 1.26
N PHE A 19 -22.97 -25.21 2.12
CA PHE A 19 -23.77 -26.17 2.88
C PHE A 19 -24.72 -25.47 3.85
N PHE A 20 -24.21 -24.53 4.66
CA PHE A 20 -25.05 -23.73 5.55
C PHE A 20 -26.03 -22.85 4.76
N ARG A 21 -25.59 -22.16 3.71
CA ARG A 21 -26.48 -21.32 2.89
C ARG A 21 -27.62 -22.10 2.25
N ARG A 22 -27.35 -23.29 1.72
CA ARG A 22 -28.38 -24.19 1.18
C ARG A 22 -29.37 -24.62 2.26
N ARG A 23 -28.91 -24.83 3.50
CA ARG A 23 -29.79 -25.14 4.65
C ARG A 23 -30.73 -23.99 5.00
N PHE A 24 -30.32 -22.75 4.76
CA PHE A 24 -31.14 -21.54 4.96
C PHE A 24 -31.88 -21.07 3.70
N GLY A 25 -31.93 -21.87 2.62
CA GLY A 25 -32.61 -21.52 1.37
C GLY A 25 -31.92 -20.44 0.53
N LEU A 26 -30.69 -20.06 0.89
CA LEU A 26 -29.90 -19.07 0.18
C LEU A 26 -29.09 -19.75 -0.94
N GLY A 27 -29.18 -19.22 -2.15
CA GLY A 27 -28.51 -19.76 -3.34
C GLY A 27 -26.97 -19.82 -3.24
N TYR A 28 -26.36 -20.44 -4.25
CA TYR A 28 -24.92 -20.65 -4.35
C TYR A 28 -24.13 -19.33 -4.29
N TRP A 29 -23.00 -19.34 -3.58
CA TRP A 29 -22.10 -18.20 -3.47
C TRP A 29 -20.64 -18.63 -3.34
N SER A 30 -19.75 -17.96 -4.07
CA SER A 30 -18.32 -18.25 -4.05
C SER A 30 -17.60 -17.26 -3.12
N LEU A 31 -17.14 -17.75 -1.96
CA LEU A 31 -16.33 -16.95 -1.03
C LEU A 31 -15.02 -16.51 -1.71
N SER A 32 -14.38 -17.40 -2.45
CA SER A 32 -13.11 -17.10 -3.14
C SER A 32 -13.27 -16.01 -4.19
N ALA A 33 -14.39 -16.00 -4.95
CA ALA A 33 -14.68 -14.94 -5.91
C ALA A 33 -14.91 -13.60 -5.20
N TYR A 34 -15.65 -13.61 -4.09
CA TYR A 34 -15.88 -12.41 -3.28
C TYR A 34 -14.59 -11.84 -2.71
N VAL A 35 -13.75 -12.66 -2.08
CA VAL A 35 -12.45 -12.20 -1.54
C VAL A 35 -11.55 -11.70 -2.67
N LYS A 36 -11.48 -12.40 -3.80
CA LYS A 36 -10.71 -11.96 -4.98
C LYS A 36 -11.17 -10.59 -5.46
N GLN A 37 -12.48 -10.34 -5.48
CA GLN A 37 -13.03 -9.03 -5.85
C GLN A 37 -12.65 -7.96 -4.83
N ARG A 38 -12.80 -8.23 -3.52
CA ARG A 38 -12.40 -7.29 -2.46
C ARG A 38 -10.92 -6.93 -2.50
N VAL A 39 -10.04 -7.90 -2.75
CA VAL A 39 -8.60 -7.65 -2.93
C VAL A 39 -8.34 -6.76 -4.14
N LYS A 40 -8.99 -7.04 -5.28
CA LYS A 40 -8.87 -6.19 -6.48
C LYS A 40 -9.35 -4.76 -6.21
N ASP A 41 -10.46 -4.61 -5.51
CA ASP A 41 -11.02 -3.30 -5.17
C ASP A 41 -10.05 -2.51 -4.27
N ALA A 42 -9.45 -3.17 -3.26
CA ALA A 42 -8.44 -2.56 -2.39
C ALA A 42 -7.20 -2.12 -3.18
N VAL A 43 -6.65 -2.99 -4.04
CA VAL A 43 -5.49 -2.65 -4.88
C VAL A 43 -5.82 -1.51 -5.84
N SER A 44 -7.01 -1.52 -6.44
CA SER A 44 -7.47 -0.44 -7.32
C SER A 44 -7.62 0.88 -6.56
N PHE A 45 -8.13 0.84 -5.33
CA PHE A 45 -8.26 2.01 -4.47
C PHE A 45 -6.90 2.63 -4.15
N ILE A 46 -5.91 1.80 -3.77
CA ILE A 46 -4.52 2.25 -3.52
C ILE A 46 -3.98 2.96 -4.76
N GLY A 47 -4.08 2.34 -5.95
CA GLY A 47 -3.58 2.94 -7.19
C GLY A 47 -4.27 4.27 -7.55
N LYS A 48 -5.60 4.38 -7.34
CA LYS A 48 -6.34 5.63 -7.57
C LYS A 48 -5.92 6.73 -6.60
N PHE A 49 -5.67 6.38 -5.34
CA PHE A 49 -5.18 7.31 -4.33
C PHE A 49 -3.79 7.84 -4.70
N GLU A 50 -2.85 6.95 -5.00
CA GLU A 50 -1.49 7.31 -5.44
C GLU A 50 -1.54 8.25 -6.66
N ALA A 51 -2.33 7.91 -7.68
CA ALA A 51 -2.47 8.74 -8.88
C ALA A 51 -3.06 10.13 -8.59
N ALA A 52 -4.05 10.22 -7.69
CA ALA A 52 -4.65 11.49 -7.30
C ALA A 52 -3.65 12.40 -6.56
N VAL A 53 -2.87 11.82 -5.64
CA VAL A 53 -1.85 12.53 -4.87
C VAL A 53 -0.73 13.03 -5.78
N VAL A 54 -0.22 12.18 -6.68
CA VAL A 54 0.81 12.57 -7.66
C VAL A 54 0.30 13.67 -8.59
N LYS A 55 -0.94 13.60 -9.06
CA LYS A 55 -1.53 14.67 -9.89
C LYS A 55 -1.58 15.99 -9.13
N TYR A 56 -1.86 15.96 -7.83
CA TYR A 56 -1.79 17.15 -6.98
C TYR A 56 -0.35 17.65 -6.89
N ALA A 57 0.62 16.76 -6.62
CA ALA A 57 2.04 17.12 -6.56
C ALA A 57 2.52 17.86 -7.82
N GLN A 58 2.21 17.31 -9.00
CA GLN A 58 2.53 17.91 -10.29
C GLN A 58 1.89 19.28 -10.48
N ARG A 59 0.62 19.44 -10.06
CA ARG A 59 -0.09 20.72 -10.15
C ARG A 59 0.59 21.82 -9.32
N TYR A 60 1.12 21.47 -8.15
CA TYR A 60 1.79 22.41 -7.25
C TYR A 60 3.30 22.48 -7.47
N ARG A 61 3.83 21.75 -8.45
CA ARG A 61 5.26 21.71 -8.81
C ARG A 61 6.17 21.38 -7.63
N VAL A 62 5.78 20.38 -6.85
CA VAL A 62 6.61 19.83 -5.76
C VAL A 62 7.35 18.59 -6.22
N GLU A 63 8.54 18.38 -5.67
CA GLU A 63 9.41 17.23 -6.00
C GLU A 63 9.01 15.95 -5.27
N ALA A 64 8.37 16.08 -4.10
CA ALA A 64 7.95 14.95 -3.30
C ALA A 64 6.61 15.20 -2.60
N VAL A 65 5.88 14.11 -2.33
CA VAL A 65 4.73 14.10 -1.43
C VAL A 65 4.91 13.04 -0.37
N LEU A 66 4.68 13.45 0.88
CA LEU A 66 4.64 12.59 2.05
C LEU A 66 3.18 12.48 2.50
N CYS A 67 2.67 11.26 2.62
CA CYS A 67 1.29 11.01 2.97
C CYS A 67 1.13 9.78 3.89
N GLY A 68 -0.13 9.53 4.25
CA GLY A 68 -0.56 8.41 5.09
C GLY A 68 -1.97 7.97 4.68
N HIS A 69 -2.82 7.67 5.67
CA HIS A 69 -4.26 7.43 5.53
C HIS A 69 -4.67 6.05 4.97
N ILE A 70 -3.96 5.51 3.97
CA ILE A 70 -4.31 4.19 3.39
C ILE A 70 -3.60 3.00 4.05
N HIS A 71 -2.81 3.26 5.09
CA HIS A 71 -2.14 2.26 5.94
C HIS A 71 -1.28 1.26 5.14
N SER A 72 -0.70 1.72 4.04
CA SER A 72 0.11 0.91 3.13
C SER A 72 1.46 1.59 2.96
N VAL A 73 2.49 1.04 3.60
CA VAL A 73 3.85 1.58 3.48
C VAL A 73 4.28 1.47 2.02
N SER A 74 4.65 2.60 1.41
CA SER A 74 5.20 2.59 0.06
C SER A 74 6.12 3.77 -0.22
N ILE A 75 7.14 3.49 -1.01
CA ILE A 75 8.00 4.49 -1.66
C ILE A 75 7.93 4.21 -3.15
N ARG A 76 7.50 5.18 -3.94
CA ARG A 76 7.34 5.04 -5.40
C ARG A 76 7.76 6.31 -6.11
N GLU A 77 8.34 6.14 -7.29
CA GLU A 77 8.62 7.26 -8.19
C GLU A 77 7.55 7.34 -9.28
N PHE A 78 7.01 8.53 -9.46
CA PHE A 78 6.08 8.85 -10.54
C PHE A 78 6.66 9.97 -11.40
N GLY A 79 7.55 9.57 -12.31
CA GLY A 79 8.30 10.51 -13.17
C GLY A 79 9.30 11.34 -12.35
N GLU A 80 9.01 12.62 -12.19
CA GLU A 80 9.81 13.56 -11.38
C GLU A 80 9.32 13.69 -9.92
N VAL A 81 8.15 13.12 -9.59
CA VAL A 81 7.58 13.20 -8.25
C VAL A 81 7.91 11.94 -7.46
N SER A 82 8.49 12.12 -6.26
CA SER A 82 8.69 11.07 -5.28
C SER A 82 7.49 10.94 -4.35
N TYR A 83 6.88 9.77 -4.29
CA TYR A 83 5.74 9.47 -3.44
C TYR A 83 6.18 8.62 -2.25
N TYR A 84 5.90 9.13 -1.05
CA TYR A 84 6.16 8.47 0.21
C TYR A 84 4.86 8.31 0.99
N ASN A 85 4.59 7.11 1.47
CA ASN A 85 3.40 6.81 2.25
C ASN A 85 3.76 6.01 3.49
N CYS A 86 3.39 6.53 4.66
CA CYS A 86 3.49 5.77 5.89
C CYS A 86 2.36 4.73 6.00
N GLY A 87 2.69 3.63 6.63
CA GLY A 87 1.72 2.65 7.11
C GLY A 87 1.09 3.11 8.42
N ASP A 88 0.52 2.15 9.14
CA ASP A 88 -0.11 2.37 10.43
C ASP A 88 0.81 2.07 11.62
N TRP A 89 0.29 2.30 12.82
CA TRP A 89 0.98 2.01 14.07
C TRP A 89 0.67 0.63 14.65
N VAL A 90 -0.10 -0.18 13.93
CA VAL A 90 -0.60 -1.47 14.41
C VAL A 90 0.16 -2.61 13.74
N GLU A 91 0.07 -2.66 12.42
CA GLU A 91 0.69 -3.67 11.57
C GLU A 91 2.16 -3.35 11.33
N THR A 92 2.45 -2.12 10.90
CA THR A 92 3.79 -1.75 10.41
C THR A 92 4.60 -0.92 11.40
N CYS A 93 3.93 -0.12 12.23
CA CYS A 93 4.57 0.84 13.13
C CYS A 93 5.62 1.67 12.39
N SER A 94 5.20 2.31 11.30
CA SER A 94 6.09 3.04 10.43
C SER A 94 6.15 4.53 10.76
N ALA A 95 7.34 5.14 10.61
CA ALA A 95 7.56 6.57 10.67
C ALA A 95 8.40 7.04 9.47
N LEU A 96 8.13 8.25 8.99
CA LEU A 96 8.94 8.95 8.00
C LEU A 96 10.00 9.78 8.73
N VAL A 97 11.25 9.63 8.31
CA VAL A 97 12.39 10.35 8.86
C VAL A 97 13.05 11.13 7.73
N GLU A 98 13.12 12.44 7.88
CA GLU A 98 13.92 13.31 7.03
C GLU A 98 15.29 13.52 7.68
N HIS A 99 16.34 13.20 6.94
CA HIS A 99 17.72 13.38 7.34
C HIS A 99 18.19 14.80 7.01
N PHE A 100 19.23 15.31 7.68
CA PHE A 100 19.76 16.66 7.43
C PHE A 100 20.33 16.87 6.01
N ASP A 101 20.59 15.79 5.27
CA ASP A 101 21.00 15.81 3.87
C ASP A 101 19.82 15.84 2.88
N GLY A 102 18.58 15.94 3.39
CA GLY A 102 17.35 15.93 2.60
C GLY A 102 16.86 14.53 2.20
N ARG A 103 17.56 13.46 2.61
CA ARG A 103 17.09 12.09 2.36
C ARG A 103 15.87 11.78 3.23
N ILE A 104 14.83 11.22 2.62
CA ILE A 104 13.67 10.70 3.33
C ILE A 104 13.75 9.18 3.42
N GLU A 105 13.53 8.63 4.61
CA GLU A 105 13.53 7.20 4.90
C GLU A 105 12.23 6.81 5.61
N ILE A 106 11.75 5.58 5.38
CA ILE A 106 10.68 5.00 6.19
C ILE A 106 11.26 3.93 7.11
N VAL A 107 11.18 4.18 8.41
CA VAL A 107 11.53 3.23 9.45
C VAL A 107 10.28 2.50 9.91
N CYS A 108 10.39 1.20 10.20
CA CYS A 108 9.31 0.35 10.69
C CYS A 108 9.75 -0.38 11.97
N LYS A 109 8.82 -1.03 12.68
CA LYS A 109 9.20 -1.90 13.81
C LYS A 109 10.20 -2.99 13.37
N PRO A 110 11.07 -3.46 14.28
CA PRO A 110 12.02 -4.54 13.98
C PRO A 110 11.31 -5.75 13.37
N GLY A 111 11.82 -6.23 12.23
CA GLY A 111 11.25 -7.37 11.49
C GLY A 111 10.22 -7.03 10.40
N ALA A 112 9.76 -5.78 10.29
CA ALA A 112 8.86 -5.34 9.21
C ALA A 112 9.59 -4.90 7.91
N GLY A 113 10.93 -4.82 7.95
CA GLY A 113 11.77 -4.34 6.86
C GLY A 113 11.79 -2.81 6.78
N THR A 114 12.99 -2.24 6.61
CA THR A 114 13.17 -0.81 6.34
C THR A 114 12.98 -0.57 4.85
N LEU A 115 12.15 0.37 4.46
CA LEU A 115 12.05 0.81 3.07
C LEU A 115 12.90 2.06 2.89
N VAL A 116 13.99 1.89 2.16
CA VAL A 116 14.84 3.00 1.70
C VAL A 116 14.43 3.30 0.27
N PRO A 117 14.30 4.58 -0.14
CA PRO A 117 14.08 4.91 -1.55
C PRO A 117 15.17 4.26 -2.40
N ASN A 118 14.78 3.74 -3.57
CA ASN A 118 15.74 3.24 -4.54
C ASN A 118 16.61 4.44 -4.94
N ALA A 119 17.91 4.35 -4.71
CA ALA A 119 18.80 5.49 -4.75
C ALA A 119 18.76 6.21 -6.11
N ARG A 120 18.12 7.38 -6.18
CA ARG A 120 18.61 8.43 -7.06
C ARG A 120 19.82 9.06 -6.37
N SER A 121 20.92 9.03 -7.09
CA SER A 121 22.19 9.70 -6.82
C SER A 121 22.00 11.16 -6.42
N ALA A 122 22.40 11.49 -5.17
CA ALA A 122 22.99 12.74 -4.67
C ALA A 122 22.30 14.10 -5.02
N PRO A 123 22.54 15.15 -4.21
CA PRO A 123 21.52 16.15 -3.89
C PRO A 123 21.34 17.19 -4.99
N VAL A 124 20.13 17.75 -5.09
CA VAL A 124 19.97 19.07 -5.70
C VAL A 124 20.48 20.09 -4.69
N ALA A 125 21.73 20.51 -4.87
CA ALA A 125 22.23 21.74 -4.27
C ALA A 125 21.39 22.91 -4.82
N GLY A 126 20.40 23.36 -4.04
CA GLY A 126 19.68 24.61 -4.25
C GLY A 126 20.30 25.73 -3.40
N PRO A 127 20.43 26.97 -3.91
CA PRO A 127 21.13 28.04 -3.22
C PRO A 127 20.18 28.68 -2.20
N PHE A 128 20.26 28.24 -0.95
CA PHE A 128 19.76 29.04 0.17
C PHE A 128 20.88 29.17 1.19
N ALA A 129 21.68 30.23 0.95
CA ALA A 129 22.29 31.03 2.01
C ALA A 129 21.20 31.92 2.64
#